data_AF-A0A1B6NTE7-F1
#
_entry.id   AF-A0A1B6NTE7-F1
#
_cell.length_a   1.000
_cell.length_b   1.000
_cell.length_c   1.000
_cell.angle_alpha   90.00
_cell.angle_beta   90.00
_cell.angle_gamma   90.00
#
_symmetry.space_group_name_H-M   'P 1'
#
loop_
_entity.id
_entity.type
_entity.pdbx_description
1 polymer ?
#
loop_
_entity_poly.entity_id
_entity_poly.type
_entity_poly.pdbx_seq_one_letter_code
_entity_poly.pdbx_strand_id
1 'polypeptide(L)'
;DDTVASVNSSVTQVSYLCSPELKVEATYKEDANQVVVATDMGTVTLNQTNEGSNPEVFEVATGLDGGEGFTQWRVAHEERETGVMRTAGADESTVNTFECNKV
;
A
#
# COMPACT_ATOMS: atom_id res chain seq x y z
N ASP A 1 14.18 -32.16 14.93
CA ASP A 1 14.24 -30.75 15.35
C ASP A 1 13.31 -30.01 14.43
N ASP A 2 12.14 -29.68 14.98
CA ASP A 2 10.95 -29.16 14.31
C ASP A 2 11.10 -27.65 14.14
N THR A 3 11.18 -27.18 12.89
CA THR A 3 10.87 -25.78 12.56
C THR A 3 9.87 -25.76 11.41
N VAL A 4 8.68 -26.29 11.64
CA VAL A 4 7.50 -25.82 10.90
C VAL A 4 7.27 -24.38 11.32
N ALA A 5 7.71 -23.46 10.47
CA ALA A 5 7.27 -22.07 10.55
C ALA A 5 5.75 -22.07 10.58
N SER A 6 5.15 -21.56 11.66
CA SER A 6 3.73 -21.19 11.68
C SER A 6 3.51 -20.21 10.53
N VAL A 7 3.01 -20.72 9.41
CA VAL A 7 2.80 -19.92 8.20
C VAL A 7 1.67 -18.93 8.46
N ASN A 8 2.06 -17.66 8.61
CA ASN A 8 1.22 -16.46 8.72
C ASN A 8 -0.06 -16.59 7.86
N SER A 9 -1.19 -16.93 8.48
CA SER A 9 -2.43 -17.28 7.81
C SER A 9 -3.30 -16.06 7.39
N SER A 10 -2.74 -14.86 7.41
CA SER A 10 -3.46 -13.60 7.21
C SER A 10 -2.74 -12.66 6.23
N VAL A 11 -1.98 -13.22 5.29
CA VAL A 11 -1.32 -12.44 4.24
C VAL A 11 -2.11 -12.55 2.95
N THR A 12 -2.51 -11.39 2.40
CA THR A 12 -3.20 -11.30 1.10
C THR A 12 -2.37 -10.48 0.14
N GLN A 13 -2.14 -10.98 -1.07
CA GLN A 13 -1.45 -10.22 -2.12
C GLN A 13 -2.44 -9.82 -3.21
N VAL A 14 -2.37 -8.56 -3.65
CA VAL A 14 -3.19 -8.01 -4.72
C VAL A 14 -2.35 -7.12 -5.62
N SER A 15 -2.46 -7.35 -6.92
CA SER A 15 -1.80 -6.57 -7.96
C SER A 15 -2.76 -5.50 -8.49
N TYR A 16 -2.24 -4.32 -8.79
CA TYR A 16 -3.01 -3.22 -9.36
C TYR A 16 -2.28 -2.55 -10.51
N LEU A 17 -3.06 -2.09 -11.48
CA LEU A 17 -2.61 -1.17 -12.53
C LEU A 17 -3.23 0.21 -12.29
N CYS A 18 -2.36 1.22 -12.24
CA CYS A 18 -2.77 2.59 -11.95
C CYS A 18 -2.64 3.54 -13.13
N SER A 19 -3.33 4.68 -13.02
CA SER A 19 -3.23 5.82 -13.93
C SER A 19 -2.93 7.10 -13.14
N PRO A 20 -1.88 7.89 -13.48
CA PRO A 20 -0.84 7.64 -14.49
C PRO A 20 -0.13 6.28 -14.31
N GLU A 21 0.55 5.78 -15.34
CA GLU A 21 1.09 4.41 -15.34
C GLU A 21 1.97 4.14 -14.12
N LEU A 22 1.49 3.25 -13.25
CA LEU A 22 2.20 2.73 -12.10
C LEU A 22 1.67 1.33 -11.81
N LYS A 23 2.57 0.36 -11.63
CA LYS A 23 2.22 -0.98 -11.17
C LYS A 23 2.42 -1.06 -9.67
N VAL A 24 1.41 -1.58 -8.98
CA VAL A 24 1.42 -1.71 -7.52
C VAL A 24 1.16 -3.16 -7.15
N GLU A 25 2.11 -3.76 -6.44
CA GLU A 25 1.96 -5.06 -5.80
C GLU A 25 1.76 -4.83 -4.29
N ALA A 26 0.53 -4.96 -3.81
CA ALA A 26 0.18 -4.75 -2.41
C ALA A 26 0.11 -6.09 -1.67
N THR A 27 0.85 -6.20 -0.57
CA THR A 27 0.84 -7.36 0.34
C THR A 27 0.29 -6.94 1.69
N TYR A 28 -0.99 -7.24 1.94
CA TYR A 28 -1.69 -6.97 3.18
C TYR A 28 -1.30 -7.98 4.24
N LYS A 29 -0.98 -7.48 5.43
CA LYS A 29 -0.69 -8.25 6.64
C LYS A 29 -1.76 -7.89 7.66
N GLU A 30 -2.88 -8.61 7.64
CA GLU A 30 -4.07 -8.24 8.43
C GLU A 30 -3.75 -8.24 9.93
N ASP A 31 -2.99 -9.22 10.42
CA ASP A 31 -2.63 -9.31 11.85
C ASP A 31 -1.76 -8.13 12.34
N ALA A 32 -1.12 -7.41 11.41
CA ALA A 32 -0.27 -6.27 11.72
C ALA A 32 -0.92 -4.92 11.35
N ASN A 33 -2.12 -4.92 10.77
CA ASN A 33 -2.75 -3.74 10.16
C ASN A 33 -1.77 -2.99 9.24
N GLN A 34 -1.04 -3.75 8.41
CA GLN A 34 0.01 -3.24 7.55
C GLN A 34 -0.20 -3.67 6.10
N VAL A 35 0.33 -2.87 5.19
CA VAL A 35 0.46 -3.24 3.79
C VAL A 35 1.87 -2.93 3.31
N VAL A 36 2.46 -3.88 2.59
CA VAL A 36 3.71 -3.65 1.87
C VAL A 36 3.36 -3.38 0.42
N VAL A 37 3.68 -2.18 -0.06
CA VAL A 37 3.49 -1.79 -1.45
C VAL A 37 4.83 -1.88 -2.14
N ALA A 38 4.92 -2.69 -3.18
CA ALA A 38 6.04 -2.70 -4.12
C ALA A 38 5.62 -2.10 -5.46
N THR A 39 6.48 -1.25 -6.01
CA THR A 39 6.34 -0.61 -7.31
C THR A 39 7.68 -0.64 -8.04
N ASP A 40 7.70 -0.24 -9.30
CA ASP A 40 8.96 -0.06 -10.06
C ASP A 40 9.88 1.02 -9.47
N MET A 41 9.34 1.92 -8.61
CA MET A 41 10.12 2.98 -7.95
C MET A 41 10.74 2.54 -6.62
N GLY A 42 10.23 1.49 -5.99
CA GLY A 42 10.65 1.08 -4.66
C GLY A 42 9.60 0.26 -3.91
N THR A 43 9.93 -0.11 -2.68
CA THR A 43 9.05 -0.84 -1.78
C THR A 43 8.92 -0.09 -0.46
N VAL A 44 7.69 0.06 0.03
CA VAL A 44 7.41 0.76 1.27
C VAL A 44 6.39 -0.03 2.11
N THR A 45 6.60 -0.03 3.43
CA THR A 45 5.63 -0.59 4.39
C THR A 45 4.79 0.54 4.96
N LEU A 46 3.47 0.45 4.80
CA LEU A 46 2.51 1.41 5.32
C LEU A 46 1.71 0.78 6.48
N ASN A 47 1.31 1.61 7.44
CA ASN A 47 0.46 1.20 8.56
C ASN A 47 -0.94 1.76 8.35
N GLN A 48 -1.97 1.00 8.73
CA GLN A 48 -3.34 1.48 8.68
C GLN A 48 -3.54 2.62 9.68
N THR A 49 -4.15 3.71 9.24
CA THR A 49 -4.36 4.92 10.04
C THR A 49 -5.82 5.18 10.38
N ASN A 50 -6.76 4.44 9.79
CA ASN A 50 -8.18 4.57 10.07
C ASN A 50 -8.81 3.28 10.60
N GLU A 51 -9.85 3.42 11.41
CA GLU A 51 -10.76 2.33 11.74
C GLU A 51 -11.86 2.29 10.68
N GLY A 52 -11.74 1.40 9.69
CA GLY A 52 -12.72 1.23 8.63
C GLY A 52 -12.20 0.45 7.43
N SER A 53 -13.10 -0.24 6.73
CA SER A 53 -12.79 -1.11 5.58
C SER A 53 -13.15 -0.51 4.21
N ASN A 54 -13.76 0.68 4.18
CA ASN A 54 -14.18 1.31 2.93
C ASN A 54 -14.21 2.86 3.02
N PRO A 55 -13.09 3.55 2.71
CA PRO A 55 -11.79 2.96 2.40
C PRO A 55 -11.01 2.51 3.66
N GLU A 56 -10.17 1.50 3.53
CA GLU A 56 -8.98 1.33 4.37
C GLU A 56 -7.92 2.34 3.92
N VAL A 57 -7.25 2.98 4.87
CA VAL A 57 -6.24 4.00 4.64
C VAL A 57 -4.96 3.59 5.33
N PHE A 58 -3.89 3.45 4.57
CA PHE A 58 -2.55 3.12 5.03
C PHE A 58 -1.59 4.25 4.70
N GLU A 59 -0.72 4.62 5.64
CA GLU A 59 0.19 5.76 5.48
C GLU A 59 1.56 5.50 6.10
N VAL A 60 2.56 6.24 5.60
CA VAL A 60 3.90 6.35 6.17
C VAL A 60 4.54 7.69 5.79
N ALA A 61 5.36 8.23 6.68
CA ALA A 61 6.12 9.47 6.46
C ALA A 61 7.43 9.21 5.69
N THR A 62 7.33 8.48 4.57
CA THR A 62 8.42 8.28 3.61
C THR A 62 7.85 8.25 2.19
N GLY A 63 8.61 8.74 1.21
CA GLY A 63 8.28 8.61 -0.21
C GLY A 63 8.32 7.16 -0.70
N LEU A 64 7.78 6.90 -1.89
CA LEU A 64 7.78 5.56 -2.53
C LEU A 64 9.19 5.05 -2.84
N ASP A 65 10.14 5.95 -3.01
CA ASP A 65 11.57 5.70 -3.19
C ASP A 65 12.32 5.44 -1.86
N GLY A 66 11.62 5.53 -0.72
CA GLY A 66 12.21 5.43 0.61
C GLY A 66 12.85 6.73 1.13
N GLY A 67 12.74 7.84 0.38
CA GLY A 67 13.23 9.15 0.78
C GLY A 67 12.29 9.90 1.73
N GLU A 68 12.65 11.15 2.06
CA GLU A 68 11.79 12.07 2.80
C GLU A 68 10.54 12.43 1.98
N GLY A 69 9.37 12.41 2.63
CA GLY A 69 8.08 12.66 2.00
C GLY A 69 6.96 11.89 2.69
N PHE A 70 5.92 11.57 1.93
CA PHE A 70 4.88 10.65 2.41
C PHE A 70 4.39 9.72 1.30
N THR A 71 3.85 8.59 1.73
CA THR A 71 3.10 7.68 0.88
C THR A 71 1.83 7.29 1.60
N GLN A 72 0.72 7.34 0.87
CA GLN A 72 -0.59 6.95 1.32
C GLN A 72 -1.19 5.98 0.30
N TRP A 73 -1.72 4.88 0.80
CA TRP A 73 -2.44 3.88 0.04
C TRP A 73 -3.85 3.76 0.59
N ARG A 74 -4.85 4.12 -0.23
CA ARG A 74 -6.26 3.97 0.12
C ARG A 74 -6.84 2.86 -0.71
N VAL A 75 -7.52 1.91 -0.09
CA VAL A 75 -8.26 0.88 -0.83
C VAL A 75 -9.70 0.85 -0.41
N ALA A 76 -10.56 0.72 -1.40
CA ALA A 76 -11.99 0.78 -1.25
C ALA A 76 -12.61 -0.40 -1.99
N HIS A 77 -13.91 -0.61 -1.74
CA HIS A 77 -14.70 -1.75 -2.20
C HIS A 77 -14.34 -3.06 -1.49
N GLU A 78 -15.30 -3.97 -1.43
CA GLU A 78 -15.26 -5.17 -0.58
C GLU A 78 -13.96 -5.96 -0.74
N GLU A 79 -13.62 -6.35 -1.96
CA GLU A 79 -12.43 -7.16 -2.24
C GLU A 79 -11.18 -6.32 -2.58
N ARG A 80 -11.15 -5.06 -2.12
CA ARG A 80 -10.11 -4.07 -2.42
C ARG A 80 -9.92 -3.93 -3.94
N GLU A 81 -11.03 -3.86 -4.67
CA GLU A 81 -11.04 -3.82 -6.14
C GLU A 81 -10.41 -2.55 -6.71
N THR A 82 -10.49 -1.45 -5.95
CA THR A 82 -9.96 -0.15 -6.33
C THR A 82 -9.02 0.38 -5.25
N GLY A 83 -8.03 1.15 -5.68
CA GLY A 83 -7.10 1.81 -4.80
C GLY A 83 -6.71 3.19 -5.30
N VAL A 84 -6.21 4.02 -4.40
CA VAL A 84 -5.64 5.33 -4.70
C VAL A 84 -4.30 5.44 -3.99
N MET A 85 -3.23 5.60 -4.77
CA MET A 85 -1.91 5.88 -4.27
C MET A 85 -1.66 7.38 -4.29
N ARG A 86 -1.22 7.94 -3.16
CA ARG A 86 -0.78 9.33 -3.08
C ARG A 86 0.63 9.38 -2.53
N THR A 87 1.49 10.16 -3.17
CA THR A 87 2.86 10.34 -2.72
C THR A 87 3.32 11.77 -2.96
N ALA A 88 4.17 12.28 -2.08
CA ALA A 88 4.87 13.53 -2.27
C ALA A 88 6.28 13.43 -1.68
N GLY A 89 7.19 14.26 -2.17
CA GLY A 89 8.51 14.46 -1.55
C GLY A 89 8.45 15.34 -0.30
N ALA A 90 9.62 15.60 0.28
CA ALA A 90 9.80 16.32 1.55
C ALA A 90 9.03 17.66 1.68
N ASP A 91 9.01 18.47 0.62
CA ASP A 91 8.38 19.80 0.66
C ASP A 91 6.84 19.76 0.45
N GLU A 92 6.27 18.56 0.23
CA GLU A 92 4.83 18.28 -0.03
C GLU A 92 4.17 19.15 -1.11
N SER A 93 4.97 19.92 -1.86
CA SER A 93 4.51 20.97 -2.77
C SER A 93 3.85 20.40 -4.03
N THR A 94 4.01 19.11 -4.29
CA THR A 94 3.36 18.39 -5.38
C THR A 94 3.00 16.99 -4.91
N VAL A 95 1.70 16.74 -4.81
CA VAL A 95 1.16 15.41 -4.50
C VAL A 95 0.83 14.70 -5.80
N ASN A 96 1.55 13.62 -6.08
CA ASN A 96 1.20 12.70 -7.15
C ASN A 96 0.07 11.80 -6.67
N THR A 97 -0.95 11.63 -7.50
CA THR A 97 -2.10 10.76 -7.23
C THR A 97 -2.25 9.77 -8.37
N PHE A 98 -2.38 8.50 -8.04
CA PHE A 98 -2.57 7.40 -8.99
C PHE A 98 -3.86 6.66 -8.62
N GLU A 99 -4.77 6.55 -9.58
CA GLU A 99 -6.00 5.76 -9.43
C GLU A 99 -5.74 4.35 -9.95
N CYS A 100 -5.96 3.35 -9.09
CA CYS A 100 -5.53 1.98 -9.28
C CYS A 100 -6.72 1.03 -9.34
N ASN A 101 -6.69 0.08 -10.27
CA ASN A 101 -7.67 -1.01 -10.36
C ASN A 101 -6.95 -2.35 -10.26
N LYS A 102 -7.55 -3.28 -9.52
CA LYS A 102 -7.05 -4.65 -9.37
C LYS A 102 -6.94 -5.34 -10.73
N VAL A 103 -5.90 -6.15 -10.92
CA VAL A 103 -5.64 -6.93 -12.15
C VAL A 103 -5.56 -8.43 -11.89
#